data_AF-A0A447QSF2-F1
#
_entry.id   AF-A0A447QSF2-F1
#
_cell.length_a   1.000
_cell.length_b   1.000
_cell.length_c   1.000
_cell.angle_alpha   90.00
_cell.angle_beta   90.00
_cell.angle_gamma   90.00
#
_symmetry.space_group_name_H-M   'P 1'
#
loop_
_entity.id
_entity.type
_entity.pdbx_description
1 polymer ?
#
loop_
_entity_poly.entity_id
_entity_poly.type
_entity_poly.pdbx_seq_one_letter_code
_entity_poly.pdbx_strand_id
1 'polypeptide(L)'
;MFLFLEEAKFLNKPVSPKARPGTAELQPFGLAQAFDKNGKLTEEKFWVTLLPGYMTEEGEQYAHLPFWMQKAVEQGIFDAVTKPATALKINAGDAIGFLGEDIAPMGKAKTSRSTYAHIEVLSADSRMPAFLDNPGKVTAGRKYIRVHPTAELYTLSGDTFSNTGNSVEKDRHIILPVDKCNPKKSGGKIWYQVGQSYWLSQDDVDLIDQYNLKELGVHGAGGRNHA
;
A
#
# COMPACT_ATOMS: atom_id res chain seq x y z
N MET A 1 -14.21 -23.79 9.15
CA MET A 1 -12.73 -23.83 9.29
C MET A 1 -12.23 -23.26 7.98
N PHE A 2 -11.68 -22.05 7.96
CA PHE A 2 -11.47 -21.33 6.69
C PHE A 2 -10.03 -20.88 6.51
N LEU A 3 -9.69 -20.63 5.25
CA LEU A 3 -8.35 -20.74 4.70
C LEU A 3 -7.98 -19.46 3.95
N PHE A 4 -6.90 -18.78 4.29
CA PHE A 4 -6.28 -17.78 3.40
C PHE A 4 -5.32 -18.46 2.46
N LEU A 5 -5.39 -18.20 1.15
CA LEU A 5 -4.53 -18.80 0.15
C LEU A 5 -3.52 -17.80 -0.40
N GLU A 6 -2.22 -18.09 -0.24
CA GLU A 6 -1.15 -17.47 -1.03
C GLU A 6 -0.73 -18.49 -2.11
N GLU A 7 -0.91 -18.15 -3.39
CA GLU A 7 -0.65 -19.06 -4.51
C GLU A 7 0.87 -19.20 -4.75
N ALA A 8 1.40 -20.41 -4.60
CA ALA A 8 2.78 -20.73 -4.94
C ALA A 8 2.82 -21.87 -5.97
N LYS A 9 3.37 -21.61 -7.15
CA LYS A 9 3.53 -22.64 -8.19
C LYS A 9 4.76 -23.49 -7.91
N PHE A 10 4.56 -24.71 -7.43
CA PHE A 10 5.62 -25.72 -7.34
C PHE A 10 5.50 -26.73 -8.47
N LEU A 11 6.60 -26.97 -9.19
CA LEU A 11 6.75 -28.15 -10.04
C LEU A 11 7.22 -29.30 -9.15
N ASN A 12 6.35 -30.28 -8.85
CA ASN A 12 6.79 -31.52 -8.23
C ASN A 12 6.20 -32.77 -8.90
N LYS A 13 7.04 -33.80 -8.95
CA LYS A 13 6.78 -35.13 -9.53
C LYS A 13 5.72 -35.90 -8.73
N PRO A 14 5.01 -36.86 -9.36
CA PRO A 14 3.79 -37.43 -8.81
C PRO A 14 3.99 -38.14 -7.47
N VAL A 15 3.19 -37.73 -6.48
CA VAL A 15 3.02 -38.42 -5.20
C VAL A 15 1.78 -39.30 -5.29
N SER A 16 1.87 -40.41 -6.02
CA SER A 16 0.93 -41.53 -5.87
C SER A 16 1.51 -42.82 -6.49
N PRO A 17 1.39 -44.00 -5.84
CA PRO A 17 1.92 -45.27 -6.35
C PRO A 17 1.20 -45.81 -7.60
N LYS A 18 0.23 -45.10 -8.18
CA LYS A 18 -0.58 -45.55 -9.33
C LYS A 18 -0.56 -44.63 -10.54
N ALA A 19 0.34 -43.65 -10.62
CA ALA A 19 0.50 -42.85 -11.84
C ALA A 19 1.36 -43.60 -12.87
N ARG A 20 0.83 -43.80 -14.09
CA ARG A 20 1.61 -44.29 -15.23
C ARG A 20 2.79 -43.33 -15.49
N PRO A 21 3.99 -43.82 -15.85
CA PRO A 21 5.10 -42.94 -16.16
C PRO A 21 4.80 -42.21 -17.48
N GLY A 22 4.71 -40.87 -17.45
CA GLY A 22 4.71 -40.08 -18.69
C GLY A 22 4.07 -38.69 -18.65
N THR A 23 3.19 -38.36 -17.70
CA THR A 23 2.57 -37.04 -17.63
C THR A 23 2.74 -36.43 -16.24
N ALA A 24 3.64 -35.45 -16.14
CA ALA A 24 3.72 -34.60 -14.95
C ALA A 24 2.56 -33.60 -15.01
N GLU A 25 1.48 -33.88 -14.30
CA GLU A 25 0.34 -32.97 -14.19
C GLU A 25 0.69 -31.89 -13.16
N LEU A 26 0.52 -30.61 -13.53
CA LEU A 26 0.77 -29.50 -12.61
C LEU A 26 -0.24 -29.54 -11.48
N GLN A 27 0.24 -29.67 -10.25
CA GLN A 27 -0.58 -29.67 -9.04
C GLN A 27 -0.40 -28.32 -8.33
N PRO A 28 -1.34 -27.38 -8.47
CA PRO A 28 -1.23 -26.11 -7.78
C PRO A 28 -1.47 -26.33 -6.28
N PHE A 29 -0.59 -25.78 -5.44
CA PHE A 29 -0.74 -25.76 -3.99
C PHE A 29 -0.75 -24.31 -3.51
N GLY A 30 -1.52 -24.04 -2.46
CA GLY A 30 -1.54 -22.76 -1.79
C GLY A 30 -1.15 -22.93 -0.32
N LEU A 31 -0.44 -21.94 0.22
CA LEU A 31 -0.15 -21.88 1.65
C LEU A 31 -1.38 -21.33 2.35
N ALA A 32 -1.77 -22.00 3.42
CA ALA A 32 -3.04 -21.88 4.09
C ALA A 32 -2.89 -21.68 5.60
N GLN A 33 -3.87 -21.06 6.23
CA GLN A 33 -3.90 -20.80 7.67
C GLN A 33 -5.36 -20.88 8.15
N ALA A 34 -5.61 -21.53 9.29
CA ALA A 34 -6.95 -21.76 9.80
C ALA A 34 -7.44 -20.60 10.70
N PHE A 35 -8.76 -20.55 10.94
CA PHE A 35 -9.36 -19.74 11.99
C PHE A 35 -9.75 -20.60 13.18
N ASP A 36 -9.63 -20.02 14.38
CA ASP A 36 -10.22 -20.57 15.59
C ASP A 36 -11.75 -20.35 15.62
N LYS A 37 -12.40 -20.90 16.65
CA LYS A 37 -13.85 -20.79 16.87
C LYS A 37 -14.37 -19.36 17.07
N ASN A 38 -13.48 -18.39 17.27
CA ASN A 38 -13.81 -16.98 17.46
C ASN A 38 -13.48 -16.15 16.20
N GLY A 39 -13.09 -16.79 15.09
CA GLY A 39 -12.74 -16.09 13.85
C GLY A 39 -11.35 -15.45 13.85
N LYS A 40 -10.47 -15.81 14.79
CA LYS A 40 -9.08 -15.35 14.81
C LYS A 40 -8.16 -16.33 14.07
N LEU A 41 -7.18 -15.82 13.34
CA LEU A 41 -6.17 -16.66 12.68
C LEU A 41 -5.33 -17.47 13.68
N THR A 42 -5.17 -18.76 13.40
CA THR A 42 -4.26 -19.66 14.11
C THR A 42 -2.83 -19.47 13.60
N GLU A 43 -1.80 -19.58 14.44
CA GLU A 43 -0.41 -19.37 13.99
C GLU A 43 0.11 -20.41 12.98
N GLU A 44 -0.48 -21.61 12.97
CA GLU A 44 -0.06 -22.72 12.14
C GLU A 44 -0.47 -22.54 10.67
N LYS A 45 0.51 -22.65 9.77
CA LYS A 45 0.32 -22.64 8.31
C LYS A 45 0.48 -24.04 7.73
N PHE A 46 -0.32 -24.38 6.73
CA PHE A 46 -0.32 -25.68 6.07
C PHE A 46 -0.51 -25.54 4.56
N TRP A 47 -0.16 -26.56 3.79
CA TRP A 47 -0.35 -26.54 2.33
C TRP A 47 -1.66 -27.22 1.96
N VAL A 48 -2.39 -26.64 1.00
CA VAL A 48 -3.58 -27.25 0.42
C VAL A 48 -3.48 -27.35 -1.09
N THR A 49 -4.13 -28.35 -1.67
CA THR A 49 -4.30 -28.44 -3.12
C THR A 49 -5.29 -27.38 -3.60
N LEU A 50 -5.01 -26.78 -4.76
CA LEU A 50 -5.89 -25.82 -5.43
C LEU A 50 -6.59 -26.44 -6.65
N LEU A 51 -6.56 -27.77 -6.77
CA LEU A 51 -7.27 -28.46 -7.83
C LEU A 51 -8.79 -28.31 -7.63
N PRO A 52 -9.56 -27.88 -8.65
CA PRO A 52 -11.00 -27.66 -8.53
C PRO A 52 -11.79 -28.87 -8.01
N GLY A 53 -11.37 -30.09 -8.35
CA GLY A 53 -12.03 -31.32 -7.90
C GLY A 53 -11.91 -31.62 -6.41
N TYR A 54 -11.05 -30.89 -5.69
CA TYR A 54 -10.84 -31.03 -4.24
C TYR A 54 -11.20 -29.74 -3.47
N MET A 55 -11.75 -28.74 -4.15
CA MET A 55 -12.22 -27.49 -3.56
C MET A 55 -13.73 -27.45 -3.66
N THR A 56 -14.39 -26.96 -2.61
CA THR A 56 -15.80 -26.58 -2.65
C THR A 56 -15.87 -25.11 -2.30
N GLU A 57 -16.56 -24.32 -3.12
CA GLU A 57 -16.80 -22.91 -2.81
C GLU A 57 -17.69 -22.83 -1.57
N GLU A 58 -17.13 -22.34 -0.46
CA GLU A 58 -17.88 -22.16 0.78
C GLU A 58 -18.24 -20.67 0.93
N GLY A 59 -19.18 -20.23 0.08
CA GLY A 59 -19.89 -18.95 0.16
C GLY A 59 -19.04 -17.67 0.05
N GLU A 60 -19.72 -16.53 0.06
CA GLU A 60 -19.07 -15.21 0.09
C GLU A 60 -18.54 -14.91 1.51
N GLN A 61 -17.23 -14.67 1.64
CA GLN A 61 -16.59 -14.48 2.94
C GLN A 61 -16.62 -13.00 3.38
N TYR A 62 -17.57 -12.68 4.24
CA TYR A 62 -17.76 -11.32 4.77
C TYR A 62 -17.00 -11.01 6.07
N ALA A 63 -16.35 -12.01 6.69
CA ALA A 63 -15.71 -11.88 8.01
C ALA A 63 -14.55 -10.85 8.04
N HIS A 64 -13.95 -10.55 6.89
CA HIS A 64 -12.85 -9.58 6.77
C HIS A 64 -13.30 -8.21 6.29
N LEU A 65 -14.58 -8.05 5.98
CA LEU A 65 -15.10 -6.74 5.62
C LEU A 65 -14.93 -5.79 6.82
N PRO A 66 -14.41 -4.56 6.60
CA PRO A 66 -14.58 -3.46 7.53
C PRO A 66 -16.00 -3.39 8.07
N PHE A 67 -16.14 -2.96 9.34
CA PHE A 67 -17.44 -2.92 10.03
C PHE A 67 -18.55 -2.26 9.19
N TRP A 68 -18.24 -1.15 8.52
CA TRP A 68 -19.22 -0.45 7.71
C TRP A 68 -19.64 -1.24 6.46
N MET A 69 -18.73 -2.00 5.84
CA MET A 69 -19.03 -2.85 4.69
C MET A 69 -19.90 -4.03 5.10
N GLN A 70 -19.71 -4.60 6.29
CA GLN A 70 -20.62 -5.63 6.83
C GLN A 70 -22.04 -5.09 6.95
N LYS A 71 -22.20 -3.85 7.45
CA LYS A 71 -23.51 -3.19 7.53
C LYS A 71 -24.13 -2.88 6.17
N ALA A 72 -23.32 -2.56 5.17
CA ALA A 72 -23.79 -2.40 3.79
C ALA A 72 -24.29 -3.73 3.20
N VAL A 73 -23.58 -4.84 3.44
CA VAL A 73 -23.99 -6.18 3.00
C VAL A 73 -25.29 -6.62 3.70
N GLU A 74 -25.40 -6.42 5.02
CA GLU A 74 -26.63 -6.70 5.77
C GLU A 74 -27.85 -5.91 5.23
N GLN A 75 -27.62 -4.70 4.73
CA GLN A 75 -28.67 -3.87 4.12
C GLN A 75 -29.13 -4.41 2.76
N GLY A 76 -28.27 -5.15 2.05
CA GLY A 76 -28.64 -5.88 0.82
C GLY A 76 -29.05 -5.02 -0.37
N ILE A 77 -28.69 -3.73 -0.38
CA ILE A 77 -28.97 -2.83 -1.51
C ILE A 77 -27.68 -2.64 -2.31
N PHE A 78 -27.69 -3.14 -3.54
CA PHE A 78 -26.59 -3.03 -4.49
C PHE A 78 -26.95 -2.03 -5.61
N ASP A 79 -25.93 -1.55 -6.32
CA ASP A 79 -26.05 -0.62 -7.46
C ASP A 79 -26.77 0.71 -7.18
N ALA A 80 -26.83 1.12 -5.91
CA ALA A 80 -27.43 2.38 -5.49
C ALA A 80 -26.61 3.06 -4.38
N VAL A 81 -26.54 4.40 -4.43
CA VAL A 81 -26.01 5.20 -3.32
C VAL A 81 -27.06 5.26 -2.22
N THR A 82 -26.76 4.68 -1.07
CA THR A 82 -27.68 4.66 0.08
C THR A 82 -27.07 5.35 1.29
N LYS A 83 -27.95 5.88 2.15
CA LYS A 83 -27.58 6.40 3.45
C LYS A 83 -27.95 5.35 4.52
N PRO A 84 -27.01 4.93 5.38
CA PRO A 84 -27.32 4.07 6.51
C PRO A 84 -28.38 4.71 7.41
N ALA A 85 -29.34 3.92 7.90
CA ALA A 85 -30.39 4.40 8.80
C ALA A 85 -29.82 4.94 10.13
N THR A 86 -28.75 4.33 10.61
CA THR A 86 -28.01 4.75 11.80
C THR A 86 -26.60 5.16 11.40
N ALA A 87 -26.08 6.24 11.98
CA ALA A 87 -24.70 6.66 11.77
C ALA A 87 -23.73 5.55 12.20
N LEU A 88 -22.85 5.14 11.28
CA LEU A 88 -21.81 4.16 11.53
C LEU A 88 -20.59 4.88 12.13
N LYS A 89 -20.21 4.51 13.35
CA LYS A 89 -19.01 5.05 14.00
C LYS A 89 -17.79 4.25 13.56
N ILE A 90 -16.75 4.96 13.14
CA ILE A 90 -15.41 4.43 12.87
C ILE A 90 -14.40 5.28 13.64
N ASN A 91 -13.27 4.69 14.04
CA ASN A 91 -12.18 5.34 14.74
C ASN A 91 -10.94 5.44 13.85
N ALA A 92 -10.05 6.37 14.20
CA ALA A 92 -8.74 6.42 13.56
C ALA A 92 -7.98 5.10 13.80
N GLY A 93 -7.50 4.48 12.72
CA GLY A 93 -6.84 3.18 12.76
C GLY A 93 -7.74 2.00 12.41
N ASP A 94 -9.06 2.20 12.34
CA ASP A 94 -9.98 1.16 11.86
C ASP A 94 -9.78 0.93 10.35
N ALA A 95 -9.91 -0.33 9.91
CA ALA A 95 -9.93 -0.64 8.50
C ALA A 95 -11.18 -0.01 7.85
N ILE A 96 -11.00 0.66 6.71
CA ILE A 96 -12.09 1.32 5.97
C ILE A 96 -12.31 0.74 4.57
N GLY A 97 -11.48 -0.21 4.13
CA GLY A 97 -11.60 -0.86 2.84
C GLY A 97 -10.36 -1.66 2.48
N PHE A 98 -10.34 -2.14 1.25
CA PHE A 98 -9.19 -2.81 0.64
C PHE A 98 -8.59 -1.89 -0.43
N LEU A 99 -7.30 -2.09 -0.74
CA LEU A 99 -6.69 -1.41 -1.88
C LEU A 99 -7.34 -1.92 -3.17
N GLY A 100 -7.67 -0.99 -4.08
CA GLY A 100 -8.02 -1.35 -5.44
C GLY A 100 -6.78 -1.88 -6.16
N GLU A 101 -6.99 -2.77 -7.12
CA GLU A 101 -5.94 -3.23 -8.02
C GLU A 101 -6.30 -2.83 -9.46
N ASP A 102 -5.38 -2.17 -10.16
CA ASP A 102 -5.51 -1.97 -11.61
C ASP A 102 -5.19 -3.30 -12.31
N ILE A 103 -6.25 -4.07 -12.56
CA ILE A 103 -6.16 -5.32 -13.31
C ILE A 103 -6.17 -4.99 -14.80
N ALA A 104 -4.98 -4.97 -15.39
CA ALA A 104 -4.81 -5.00 -16.82
C ALA A 104 -5.16 -6.38 -17.41
N PRO A 105 -6.01 -6.47 -18.45
CA PRO A 105 -6.18 -7.73 -19.20
C PRO A 105 -4.82 -8.24 -19.70
N MET A 106 -4.51 -9.51 -19.45
CA MET A 106 -3.21 -10.09 -19.78
C MET A 106 -2.77 -9.76 -21.22
N GLY A 107 -1.57 -9.20 -21.33
CA GLY A 107 -0.89 -8.92 -22.61
C GLY A 107 -1.35 -7.67 -23.36
N LYS A 108 -2.30 -6.87 -22.83
CA LYS A 108 -2.83 -5.68 -23.52
C LYS A 108 -2.53 -4.34 -22.86
N ALA A 109 -1.98 -4.30 -21.65
CA ALA A 109 -1.61 -3.04 -21.01
C ALA A 109 -0.14 -2.68 -21.25
N LYS A 110 0.11 -1.39 -21.44
CA LYS A 110 1.45 -0.78 -21.44
C LYS A 110 1.94 -0.44 -20.02
N THR A 111 1.14 -0.77 -19.01
CA THR A 111 1.37 -0.43 -17.60
C THR A 111 1.37 -1.69 -16.74
N SER A 112 2.18 -1.68 -15.69
CA SER A 112 2.24 -2.75 -14.69
C SER A 112 1.01 -2.73 -13.77
N ARG A 113 0.65 -3.89 -13.19
CA ARG A 113 -0.34 -3.98 -12.11
C ARG A 113 0.10 -3.07 -10.95
N SER A 114 -0.83 -2.31 -10.38
CA SER A 114 -0.58 -1.47 -9.21
C SER A 114 -1.76 -1.57 -8.23
N THR A 115 -1.46 -1.59 -6.94
CA THR A 115 -2.46 -1.48 -5.88
C THR A 115 -2.50 -0.04 -5.39
N TYR A 116 -3.69 0.52 -5.24
CA TYR A 116 -3.86 1.92 -4.86
C TYR A 116 -5.12 2.15 -4.02
N ALA A 117 -5.14 3.27 -3.32
CA ALA A 117 -6.33 3.84 -2.73
C ALA A 117 -6.44 5.29 -3.19
N HIS A 118 -7.63 5.68 -3.62
CA HIS A 118 -7.96 7.08 -3.84
C HIS A 118 -8.67 7.60 -2.59
N ILE A 119 -8.11 8.64 -1.97
CA ILE A 119 -8.65 9.24 -0.75
C ILE A 119 -9.04 10.68 -1.07
N GLU A 120 -10.30 11.02 -0.82
CA GLU A 120 -10.81 12.38 -0.96
C GLU A 120 -11.22 12.92 0.41
N VAL A 121 -10.85 14.17 0.69
CA VAL A 121 -11.31 14.91 1.86
C VAL A 121 -12.32 15.94 1.39
N LEU A 122 -13.58 15.74 1.75
CA LEU A 122 -14.67 16.67 1.46
C LEU A 122 -14.89 17.59 2.66
N SER A 123 -14.95 18.89 2.42
CA SER A 123 -15.26 19.87 3.46
C SER A 123 -16.12 20.99 2.91
N ALA A 124 -17.13 21.37 3.69
CA ALA A 124 -17.92 22.58 3.44
C ALA A 124 -17.28 23.84 4.04
N ASP A 125 -16.12 23.72 4.71
CA ASP A 125 -15.40 24.86 5.26
C ASP A 125 -14.75 25.67 4.14
N SER A 126 -15.22 26.90 3.96
CA SER A 126 -14.67 27.86 2.99
C SER A 126 -13.17 28.13 3.12
N ARG A 127 -12.56 27.83 4.28
CA ARG A 127 -11.13 27.98 4.55
C ARG A 127 -10.30 26.79 4.03
N MET A 128 -10.92 25.72 3.55
CA MET A 128 -10.23 24.50 3.11
C MET A 128 -9.13 24.75 2.07
N PRO A 129 -9.29 25.65 1.07
CA PRO A 129 -8.18 25.96 0.15
C PRO A 129 -6.95 26.51 0.88
N ALA A 130 -7.15 27.41 1.84
CA ALA A 130 -6.07 28.00 2.61
C ALA A 130 -5.46 27.01 3.62
N PHE A 131 -6.23 26.04 4.11
CA PHE A 131 -5.76 25.00 5.02
C PHE A 131 -4.56 24.21 4.46
N LEU A 132 -4.52 24.00 3.14
CA LEU A 132 -3.43 23.29 2.46
C LEU A 132 -2.08 24.03 2.55
N ASP A 133 -2.10 25.35 2.75
CA ASP A 133 -0.91 26.20 2.86
C ASP A 133 -0.40 26.35 4.32
N ASN A 134 -0.93 25.56 5.28
CA ASN A 134 -0.54 25.61 6.70
C ASN A 134 -0.52 27.05 7.27
N PRO A 135 -1.64 27.78 7.27
CA PRO A 135 -1.65 29.20 7.65
C PRO A 135 -1.25 29.43 9.12
N GLY A 136 -1.42 28.41 9.96
CA GLY A 136 -0.97 28.40 11.35
C GLY A 136 0.53 28.20 11.53
N LYS A 137 1.28 27.95 10.46
CA LYS A 137 2.73 27.65 10.47
C LYS A 137 3.07 26.54 11.47
N VAL A 138 2.24 25.50 11.51
CA VAL A 138 2.42 24.40 12.46
C VAL A 138 3.64 23.58 12.05
N THR A 139 4.63 23.52 12.93
CA THR A 139 5.89 22.78 12.72
C THR A 139 5.98 21.49 13.55
N ALA A 140 4.98 21.23 14.40
CA ALA A 140 4.87 20.00 15.17
C ALA A 140 4.57 18.81 14.25
N GLY A 141 4.90 17.60 14.72
CA GLY A 141 4.62 16.35 14.00
C GLY A 141 5.81 15.84 13.19
N ARG A 142 5.52 14.99 12.21
CA ARG A 142 6.51 14.35 11.34
C ARG A 142 7.12 15.38 10.38
N LYS A 143 8.34 15.13 9.95
CA LYS A 143 9.00 15.86 8.86
C LYS A 143 9.27 14.93 7.69
N TYR A 144 9.32 15.52 6.51
CA TYR A 144 9.56 14.83 5.26
C TYR A 144 10.71 15.49 4.51
N ILE A 145 11.43 14.71 3.71
CA ILE A 145 12.34 15.23 2.69
C ILE A 145 11.66 15.13 1.33
N ARG A 146 11.70 16.19 0.54
CA ARG A 146 11.38 16.16 -0.89
C ARG A 146 12.67 16.18 -1.67
N VAL A 147 12.86 15.15 -2.47
CA VAL A 147 14.09 14.96 -3.26
C VAL A 147 14.07 15.85 -4.49
N HIS A 148 15.17 16.56 -4.77
CA HIS A 148 15.26 17.39 -5.95
C HIS A 148 15.37 16.54 -7.24
N PRO A 149 14.83 17.00 -8.40
CA PRO A 149 14.81 16.23 -9.65
C PRO A 149 16.17 15.86 -10.27
N THR A 150 17.28 16.27 -9.65
CA THR A 150 18.66 15.96 -10.06
C THR A 150 19.56 15.66 -8.87
N ALA A 151 18.97 15.28 -7.74
CA ALA A 151 19.68 14.96 -6.51
C ALA A 151 20.77 13.90 -6.76
N GLU A 152 21.99 14.20 -6.33
CA GLU A 152 23.12 13.28 -6.48
C GLU A 152 23.05 12.15 -5.44
N LEU A 153 23.41 10.94 -5.86
CA LEU A 153 23.44 9.77 -5.00
C LEU A 153 24.84 9.53 -4.45
N TYR A 154 24.91 9.30 -3.14
CA TYR A 154 26.13 9.02 -2.40
C TYR A 154 26.09 7.62 -1.79
N THR A 155 27.26 7.02 -1.58
CA THR A 155 27.42 5.84 -0.72
C THR A 155 28.17 6.23 0.55
N LEU A 156 27.94 5.48 1.63
CA LEU A 156 28.64 5.64 2.90
C LEU A 156 29.61 4.47 3.09
N SER A 157 30.91 4.77 3.22
CA SER A 157 31.94 3.81 3.60
C SER A 157 32.70 4.33 4.82
N GLY A 158 32.60 3.61 5.95
CA GLY A 158 32.99 4.16 7.25
C GLY A 158 32.15 5.40 7.57
N ASP A 159 32.82 6.54 7.70
CA ASP A 159 32.21 7.86 7.93
C ASP A 159 32.28 8.80 6.71
N THR A 160 32.77 8.30 5.58
CA THR A 160 32.97 9.08 4.36
C THR A 160 31.83 8.86 3.38
N PHE A 161 31.21 9.96 2.96
CA PHE A 161 30.23 9.99 1.88
C PHE A 161 30.93 10.23 0.55
N SER A 162 30.72 9.34 -0.41
CA SER A 162 31.33 9.42 -1.75
C SER A 162 30.23 9.50 -2.80
N ASN A 163 30.33 10.51 -3.68
CA ASN A 163 29.42 10.65 -4.82
C ASN A 163 29.58 9.45 -5.75
N THR A 164 28.47 8.87 -6.19
CA THR A 164 28.45 7.67 -7.05
C THR A 164 28.57 7.97 -8.54
N GLY A 165 28.51 9.24 -8.94
CA GLY A 165 28.35 9.70 -10.32
C GLY A 165 26.94 9.54 -10.87
N ASN A 166 25.99 9.04 -10.06
CA ASN A 166 24.60 8.85 -10.45
C ASN A 166 23.71 9.88 -9.76
N SER A 167 22.63 10.26 -10.43
CA SER A 167 21.54 11.03 -9.84
C SER A 167 20.31 10.15 -9.64
N VAL A 168 19.35 10.63 -8.87
CA VAL A 168 17.99 10.06 -8.89
C VAL A 168 17.44 10.10 -10.33
N GLU A 169 16.64 9.08 -10.69
CA GLU A 169 15.90 9.09 -11.95
C GLU A 169 14.98 10.32 -11.97
N LYS A 170 14.96 11.02 -13.12
CA LYS A 170 14.03 12.14 -13.31
C LYS A 170 12.60 11.65 -13.09
N ASP A 171 11.82 12.49 -12.42
CA ASP A 171 10.36 12.37 -12.34
C ASP A 171 9.78 11.41 -11.31
N ARG A 172 10.44 11.29 -10.16
CA ARG A 172 9.75 10.87 -8.95
C ARG A 172 9.66 12.09 -8.03
N HIS A 173 8.46 12.59 -7.80
CA HIS A 173 8.16 13.48 -6.67
C HIS A 173 8.34 12.71 -5.35
N ILE A 174 9.57 12.24 -5.08
CA ILE A 174 9.87 11.38 -3.95
C ILE A 174 9.80 12.25 -2.71
N ILE A 175 8.82 11.94 -1.86
CA ILE A 175 8.67 12.51 -0.54
C ILE A 175 8.83 11.37 0.46
N LEU A 176 9.87 11.43 1.30
CA LEU A 176 10.19 10.39 2.27
C LEU A 176 10.06 10.94 3.70
N PRO A 177 9.47 10.17 4.63
CA PRO A 177 9.52 10.50 6.05
C PRO A 177 10.96 10.54 6.56
N VAL A 178 11.37 11.61 7.23
CA VAL A 178 12.73 11.76 7.79
C VAL A 178 13.06 10.62 8.76
N ASP A 179 12.09 10.17 9.55
CA ASP A 179 12.22 9.05 10.50
C ASP A 179 12.49 7.70 9.84
N LYS A 180 12.32 7.61 8.51
CA LYS A 180 12.64 6.42 7.70
C LYS A 180 13.93 6.56 6.89
N CYS A 181 14.58 7.72 6.96
CA CYS A 181 15.80 8.03 6.21
C CYS A 181 17.06 8.03 7.09
N ASN A 182 17.02 7.50 8.32
CA ASN A 182 18.20 7.31 9.19
C ASN A 182 19.21 8.47 9.15
N PRO A 183 18.81 9.71 9.47
CA PRO A 183 19.62 10.90 9.21
C PRO A 183 20.96 10.87 9.96
N LYS A 184 22.05 11.22 9.28
CA LYS A 184 23.41 11.28 9.84
C LYS A 184 24.03 12.65 9.67
N LYS A 185 24.70 13.16 10.69
CA LYS A 185 25.50 14.39 10.59
C LYS A 185 26.94 14.04 10.27
N SER A 186 27.47 14.56 9.17
CA SER A 186 28.89 14.42 8.79
C SER A 186 29.32 15.57 7.88
N GLY A 187 30.53 16.08 8.08
CA GLY A 187 31.07 17.18 7.27
C GLY A 187 30.25 18.47 7.32
N GLY A 188 29.56 18.74 8.43
CA GLY A 188 28.68 19.92 8.58
C GLY A 188 27.32 19.81 7.89
N LYS A 189 27.02 18.67 7.25
CA LYS A 189 25.75 18.42 6.55
C LYS A 189 24.97 17.30 7.21
N ILE A 190 23.65 17.29 7.00
CA ILE A 190 22.80 16.13 7.27
C ILE A 190 22.73 15.28 5.99
N TRP A 191 22.82 13.97 6.17
CA TRP A 191 22.71 12.98 5.11
C TRP A 191 21.51 12.09 5.36
N TYR A 192 20.74 11.81 4.32
CA TYR A 192 19.51 11.04 4.39
C TYR A 192 19.64 9.74 3.59
N GLN A 193 19.44 8.60 4.23
CA GLN A 193 19.45 7.30 3.58
C GLN A 193 18.19 7.11 2.73
N VAL A 194 18.39 6.79 1.45
CA VAL A 194 17.33 6.58 0.45
C VAL A 194 17.50 5.21 -0.22
N GLY A 195 17.27 4.16 0.56
CA GLY A 195 17.48 2.77 0.14
C GLY A 195 18.61 2.09 0.91
N GLN A 196 19.00 0.88 0.51
CA GLN A 196 19.97 0.10 1.28
C GLN A 196 21.36 0.74 1.32
N SER A 197 21.84 1.25 0.19
CA SER A 197 23.23 1.71 0.04
C SER A 197 23.38 3.20 -0.32
N TYR A 198 22.26 3.88 -0.60
CA TYR A 198 22.27 5.23 -1.15
C TYR A 198 21.88 6.29 -0.12
N TRP A 199 22.50 7.45 -0.27
CA TRP A 199 22.33 8.61 0.59
C TRP A 199 22.18 9.88 -0.25
N LEU A 200 21.41 10.83 0.26
CA LEU A 200 21.27 12.18 -0.27
C LEU A 200 21.90 13.19 0.67
N SER A 201 22.48 14.24 0.11
CA SER A 201 22.92 15.40 0.90
C SER A 201 21.73 16.26 1.32
N GLN A 202 21.91 17.02 2.40
CA GLN A 202 20.95 18.06 2.79
C GLN A 202 20.72 19.08 1.69
N ASP A 203 21.72 19.33 0.84
CA ASP A 203 21.62 20.32 -0.24
C ASP A 203 20.74 19.83 -1.41
N ASP A 204 20.48 18.52 -1.49
CA ASP A 204 19.71 17.87 -2.56
C ASP A 204 18.24 17.63 -2.19
N VAL A 205 17.79 18.15 -1.03
CA VAL A 205 16.44 17.93 -0.51
C VAL A 205 15.85 19.18 0.14
N ASP A 206 14.54 19.32 0.06
CA ASP A 206 13.79 20.26 0.90
C ASP A 206 13.25 19.54 2.14
N LEU A 207 13.30 20.21 3.30
CA LEU A 207 12.62 19.73 4.50
C LEU A 207 11.20 20.30 4.55
N ILE A 208 10.21 19.41 4.65
CA ILE A 208 8.78 19.76 4.66
C ILE A 208 8.17 19.35 6.00
N ASP A 209 7.44 20.28 6.62
CA ASP A 209 6.63 19.99 7.80
C ASP A 209 5.34 19.25 7.42
N GLN A 210 4.90 18.31 8.25
CA GLN A 210 3.71 17.46 8.00
C GLN A 210 2.46 18.23 7.56
N TYR A 211 2.28 19.46 8.03
CA TYR A 211 1.08 20.25 7.76
C TYR A 211 1.16 21.10 6.48
N ASN A 212 2.32 21.17 5.80
CA ASN A 212 2.46 21.82 4.50
C ASN A 212 1.92 20.89 3.39
N LEU A 213 0.62 20.58 3.45
CA LEU A 213 -0.02 19.56 2.62
C LEU A 213 0.15 19.80 1.12
N LYS A 214 0.11 21.06 0.69
CA LYS A 214 0.34 21.42 -0.72
C LYS A 214 1.75 21.07 -1.20
N GLU A 215 2.74 21.25 -0.35
CA GLU A 215 4.12 20.84 -0.64
C GLU A 215 4.29 19.32 -0.67
N LEU A 216 3.45 18.61 0.08
CA LEU A 216 3.32 17.15 0.06
C LEU A 216 2.51 16.62 -1.14
N GLY A 217 2.06 17.49 -2.05
CA GLY A 217 1.31 17.10 -3.25
C GLY A 217 -0.20 16.95 -3.04
N VAL A 218 -0.74 17.43 -1.92
CA VAL A 218 -2.20 17.50 -1.71
C VAL A 218 -2.72 18.71 -2.47
N HIS A 219 -3.72 18.47 -3.32
CA HIS A 219 -4.34 19.50 -4.13
C HIS A 219 -5.85 19.55 -3.88
N GLY A 220 -6.44 20.74 -3.95
CA GLY A 220 -7.89 20.88 -3.96
C GLY A 220 -8.46 20.35 -5.28
N ALA A 221 -9.39 19.39 -5.21
CA ALA A 221 -10.18 19.04 -6.37
C ALA A 221 -11.11 20.22 -6.69
N GLY A 222 -10.79 20.97 -7.75
CA GLY A 222 -11.70 22.01 -8.25
C GLY A 222 -13.04 21.35 -8.61
N GLY A 223 -14.12 21.82 -8.01
CA GLY A 223 -15.47 21.37 -8.35
C GLY A 223 -15.70 21.55 -9.84
N ARG A 224 -15.81 20.44 -10.58
CA ARG A 224 -16.50 20.47 -11.86
C ARG A 224 -17.96 20.73 -11.52
N ASN A 225 -18.36 22.01 -11.64
CA ASN A 225 -19.76 22.39 -11.70
C ASN A 225 -20.36 21.63 -12.89
N HIS A 226 -21.05 20.52 -12.61
CA HIS A 226 -22.06 20.01 -13.50
C HIS A 226 -23.25 20.95 -13.37
N ALA A 227 -23.31 21.91 -14.30
CA ALA A 227 -24.55 22.55 -14.69
C ALA A 227 -25.42 21.55 -15.46
#